data_AF-A0A242CWP3-F1
#
_entry.id   AF-A0A242CWP3-F1
#
_cell.length_a   1.000
_cell.length_b   1.000
_cell.length_c   1.000
_cell.angle_alpha   90.00
_cell.angle_beta   90.00
_cell.angle_gamma   90.00
#
_symmetry.space_group_name_H-M   'P 1'
#
loop_
_entity.id
_entity.type
_entity.pdbx_description
1 polymer ?
#
loop_
_entity_poly.entity_id
_entity_poly.type
_entity_poly.pdbx_seq_one_letter_code
_entity_poly.pdbx_strand_id
1 'polypeptide(L)'
;MIAKDGGILERRGHTEMAIDLARLTGSVEATYICKILNEDGTIACLVDLRKLADEWYLSLLTIDDLADYVIKEQLISVALPTKYGDFDLELYEHSLKREKLLLSKGDVRIFLKPLLVRLHSDCFTDDVSGFK
;
A
#
# COMPACT_ATOMS: atom_id res chain seq x y z
N MET A 1 0.28 19.21 13.82
CA MET A 1 -0.34 17.87 13.76
C MET A 1 0.78 16.86 13.98
N ILE A 2 0.50 15.69 14.56
CA ILE A 2 1.49 14.63 14.80
C ILE A 2 1.05 13.41 14.00
N ALA A 3 1.94 12.88 13.16
CA ALA A 3 1.71 11.66 12.40
C ALA A 3 1.79 10.43 13.32
N LYS A 4 1.12 9.35 12.92
CA LYS A 4 1.29 8.04 13.55
C LYS A 4 2.59 7.38 13.12
N ASP A 5 3.16 6.57 14.01
CA ASP A 5 4.43 5.88 13.76
C ASP A 5 4.32 4.93 12.56
N GLY A 6 3.19 4.24 12.39
CA GLY A 6 2.93 3.39 11.22
C GLY A 6 2.52 4.14 9.96
N GLY A 7 2.65 5.48 9.95
CA GLY A 7 2.42 6.33 8.77
C GLY A 7 1.06 6.13 8.13
N ILE A 8 1.01 6.22 6.81
CA ILE A 8 -0.21 6.18 6.01
C ILE A 8 -0.90 4.82 6.08
N LEU A 9 -0.16 3.74 6.41
CA LEU A 9 -0.71 2.39 6.58
C LEU A 9 -1.44 2.23 7.92
N GLU A 10 -1.10 3.01 8.94
CA GLU A 10 -1.82 3.04 10.22
C GLU A 10 -3.00 4.01 10.17
N ARG A 11 -2.82 5.21 9.61
CA ARG A 11 -3.88 6.21 9.47
C ARG A 11 -3.87 6.83 8.06
N ARG A 12 -4.96 6.63 7.33
CA ARG A 12 -5.19 7.26 6.02
C ARG A 12 -5.50 8.75 6.19
N GLY A 13 -4.48 9.59 6.24
CA GLY A 13 -4.61 11.03 6.46
C GLY A 13 -3.52 11.85 5.79
N HIS A 14 -3.80 13.14 5.55
CA HIS A 14 -2.83 14.06 4.93
C HIS A 14 -1.58 14.31 5.80
N THR A 15 -1.70 14.21 7.13
CA THR A 15 -0.55 14.34 8.04
C THR A 15 0.42 13.18 7.85
N GLU A 16 -0.09 11.95 7.81
CA GLU A 16 0.72 10.76 7.55
C GLU A 16 1.32 10.80 6.15
N MET A 17 0.50 11.10 5.14
CA MET A 17 0.94 11.20 3.75
C MET A 17 2.11 12.17 3.59
N ALA A 18 2.05 13.34 4.22
CA ALA A 18 3.10 14.33 4.12
C ALA A 18 4.42 13.84 4.75
N ILE A 19 4.37 13.25 5.96
CA ILE A 19 5.55 12.69 6.62
C ILE A 19 6.13 11.50 5.83
N ASP A 20 5.29 10.61 5.30
CA ASP A 20 5.76 9.48 4.50
C ASP A 20 6.40 9.93 3.19
N LEU A 21 5.89 10.98 2.53
CA LEU A 21 6.56 11.57 1.37
C LEU A 21 7.93 12.15 1.72
N ALA A 22 8.05 12.81 2.88
CA ALA A 22 9.34 13.30 3.36
C ALA A 22 10.33 12.13 3.58
N ARG A 23 9.86 11.03 4.17
CA ARG A 23 10.65 9.80 4.38
C ARG A 23 11.09 9.16 3.05
N LEU A 24 10.18 9.03 2.08
CA LEU A 24 10.48 8.44 0.77
C LEU A 24 11.50 9.24 -0.03
N THR A 25 11.58 10.56 0.18
CA THR A 25 12.59 11.42 -0.47
C THR A 25 13.91 11.48 0.30
N GLY A 26 14.04 10.78 1.43
CA GLY A 26 15.21 10.84 2.30
C GLY A 26 15.37 12.19 3.02
N SER A 27 14.30 12.98 3.10
CA SER A 27 14.28 14.29 3.78
C SER A 27 14.02 14.14 5.28
N VAL A 28 14.15 15.25 6.02
CA VAL A 28 13.73 15.31 7.42
C VAL A 28 12.23 15.05 7.53
N GLU A 29 11.80 14.25 8.51
CA GLU A 29 10.40 13.90 8.78
C GLU A 29 9.60 15.08 9.37
N ALA A 30 9.54 16.20 8.64
CA ALA A 30 8.80 17.39 8.99
C ALA A 30 8.26 18.07 7.72
N THR A 31 6.98 18.44 7.74
CA THR A 31 6.28 18.99 6.56
C THR A 31 5.25 20.05 6.91
N TYR A 32 4.92 20.89 5.93
CA TYR A 32 3.80 21.83 6.01
C TYR A 32 2.68 21.38 5.09
N ILE A 33 1.44 21.44 5.59
CA ILE A 33 0.23 21.18 4.81
C ILE A 33 -0.76 22.32 5.01
N CYS A 34 -1.45 22.69 3.94
CA CYS A 34 -2.53 23.68 3.96
C CYS A 34 -3.63 23.22 3.01
N LYS A 35 -4.89 23.47 3.36
CA LYS A 35 -6.02 23.21 2.46
C LYS A 35 -6.11 24.31 1.41
N ILE A 36 -6.37 23.92 0.18
CA ILE A 36 -6.59 24.86 -0.92
C ILE A 36 -8.07 25.25 -0.94
N LEU A 37 -8.33 26.55 -1.03
CA LEU A 37 -9.67 27.12 -1.14
C LEU A 37 -9.83 27.72 -2.53
N ASN A 38 -11.06 27.67 -3.03
CA ASN A 38 -11.50 28.44 -4.19
C ASN A 38 -11.58 29.94 -3.83
N GLU A 39 -11.66 30.82 -4.83
CA GLU A 39 -11.75 32.27 -4.64
C GLU A 39 -12.99 32.69 -3.84
N ASP A 40 -14.07 31.92 -3.92
CA ASP A 40 -15.30 32.13 -3.17
C ASP A 40 -15.22 31.63 -1.70
N GLY A 41 -14.06 31.11 -1.28
CA GLY A 41 -13.82 30.59 0.05
C GLY A 41 -14.30 29.15 0.27
N THR A 42 -14.89 28.50 -0.73
CA THR A 42 -15.23 27.08 -0.66
C THR A 42 -13.97 26.21 -0.75
N ILE A 43 -14.04 24.95 -0.30
CA ILE A 43 -12.90 24.04 -0.41
C ILE A 43 -12.78 23.57 -1.85
N ALA A 44 -11.59 23.68 -2.44
CA ALA A 44 -11.32 23.23 -3.80
C ALA A 44 -11.61 21.73 -3.93
N CYS A 45 -12.43 21.36 -4.91
CA CYS A 45 -12.73 19.95 -5.18
C CYS A 45 -11.64 19.33 -6.07
N LEU A 46 -11.70 18.01 -6.29
CA LEU A 46 -10.69 17.30 -7.09
C LEU A 46 -10.54 17.88 -8.51
N VAL A 47 -11.64 18.36 -9.10
CA VAL A 47 -11.63 18.97 -10.44
C VAL A 47 -10.87 20.30 -10.42
N ASP A 48 -11.05 21.10 -9.38
CA ASP A 48 -10.35 22.38 -9.20
C ASP A 48 -8.85 22.14 -8.96
N LEU A 49 -8.54 21.19 -8.07
CA LEU A 49 -7.16 20.79 -7.77
C LEU A 49 -6.41 20.27 -8.99
N ARG A 50 -7.08 19.50 -9.86
CA ARG A 50 -6.48 19.00 -11.11
C ARG A 50 -6.11 20.15 -12.05
N LYS A 51 -7.00 21.13 -12.24
CA LYS A 51 -6.71 22.30 -13.07
C LYS A 51 -5.52 23.10 -12.52
N LEU A 52 -5.50 23.34 -11.21
CA LEU A 52 -4.38 24.05 -10.56
C LEU A 52 -3.07 23.29 -10.66
N ALA A 53 -3.11 21.96 -10.49
CA ALA A 53 -1.94 21.11 -10.63
C ALA A 53 -1.35 21.18 -12.06
N ASP A 54 -2.22 21.15 -13.08
CA ASP A 54 -1.80 21.26 -14.48
C ASP A 54 -1.25 22.66 -14.80
N GLU A 55 -1.90 23.72 -14.29
CA GLU A 55 -1.48 25.12 -14.51
C GLU A 55 -0.12 25.43 -13.87
N TRP A 56 0.12 24.92 -12.66
CA TRP A 56 1.33 25.22 -11.89
C TRP A 56 2.39 24.12 -11.98
N TYR A 57 2.19 23.12 -12.83
CA TYR A 57 3.09 21.98 -13.03
C TYR A 57 3.40 21.22 -11.73
N LEU A 58 2.36 21.00 -10.91
CA LEU A 58 2.45 20.27 -9.65
C LEU A 58 1.93 18.83 -9.81
N SER A 59 2.53 17.92 -9.05
CA SER A 59 2.02 16.55 -8.94
C SER A 59 0.74 16.52 -8.11
N LEU A 60 -0.28 15.81 -8.60
CA LEU A 60 -1.50 15.50 -7.85
C LEU A 60 -1.53 14.00 -7.54
N LEU A 61 -1.63 13.69 -6.24
CA LEU A 61 -1.57 12.33 -5.70
C LEU A 61 -2.72 12.13 -4.72
N THR A 62 -3.26 10.92 -4.63
CA THR A 62 -4.21 10.55 -3.58
C THR A 62 -3.51 9.85 -2.41
N ILE A 63 -4.19 9.81 -1.26
CA ILE A 63 -3.75 9.04 -0.09
C ILE A 63 -3.63 7.54 -0.45
N ASP A 64 -4.56 7.03 -1.25
CA ASP A 64 -4.59 5.63 -1.67
C ASP A 64 -3.45 5.30 -2.66
N ASP A 65 -3.10 6.22 -3.57
CA ASP A 65 -1.94 6.04 -4.46
C ASP A 65 -0.64 5.85 -3.67
N LEU A 66 -0.41 6.69 -2.65
CA LEU A 66 0.78 6.59 -1.82
C LEU A 66 0.75 5.32 -0.96
N ALA A 67 -0.42 4.98 -0.42
CA ALA A 67 -0.59 3.76 0.34
C ALA A 67 -0.23 2.51 -0.46
N ASP A 68 -0.74 2.40 -1.68
CA ASP A 68 -0.47 1.28 -2.58
C ASP A 68 1.00 1.22 -2.98
N TYR A 69 1.64 2.39 -3.18
CA TYR A 69 3.07 2.48 -3.41
C TYR A 69 3.88 1.92 -2.23
N VAL A 70 3.59 2.38 -1.00
CA VAL A 70 4.31 1.93 0.20
C VAL A 70 4.12 0.42 0.44
N ILE A 71 2.93 -0.12 0.20
CA ILE A 71 2.68 -1.57 0.31
C ILE A 71 3.53 -2.35 -0.69
N LYS A 72 3.63 -1.89 -1.95
CA LYS A 72 4.43 -2.56 -2.98
C LYS A 72 5.93 -2.51 -2.67
N GLU A 73 6.43 -1.39 -2.17
CA GLU A 73 7.85 -1.25 -1.79
C GLU A 73 8.24 -2.11 -0.58
N GLN A 74 7.28 -2.43 0.31
CA GLN A 74 7.51 -3.32 1.46
C GLN A 74 7.34 -4.81 1.13
N LEU A 75 7.07 -5.14 -0.13
CA LEU A 75 6.77 -6.52 -0.52
C LEU A 75 8.04 -7.36 -0.56
N ILE A 76 8.12 -8.32 0.35
CA ILE A 76 9.22 -9.29 0.40
C ILE A 76 8.76 -10.54 -0.37
N SER A 77 9.47 -10.88 -1.44
CA SER A 77 9.20 -12.07 -2.25
C SER A 77 10.40 -13.02 -2.22
N VAL A 78 10.14 -14.31 -2.04
CA VAL A 78 11.15 -15.37 -2.07
C VAL A 78 10.69 -16.53 -2.94
N ALA A 79 11.63 -17.15 -3.67
CA ALA A 79 11.34 -18.38 -4.40
C ALA A 79 11.21 -19.56 -3.42
N LEU A 80 10.11 -20.29 -3.50
CA LEU A 80 9.79 -21.46 -2.69
C LEU A 80 9.69 -22.72 -3.57
N PRO A 81 10.80 -23.47 -3.73
CA PRO A 81 10.76 -24.74 -4.42
C PRO A 81 10.01 -25.78 -3.56
N THR A 82 9.01 -26.43 -4.14
CA THR A 82 8.21 -27.47 -3.45
C THR A 82 8.15 -28.75 -4.27
N LYS A 83 7.69 -29.85 -3.66
CA LYS A 83 7.41 -31.10 -4.38
C LYS A 83 6.30 -30.98 -5.45
N TYR A 84 5.55 -29.88 -5.44
CA TYR A 84 4.48 -29.57 -6.40
C TYR A 84 4.93 -28.58 -7.49
N GLY A 85 6.24 -28.28 -7.53
CA GLY A 85 6.89 -27.32 -8.42
C GLY A 85 7.32 -26.06 -7.70
N ASP A 86 7.82 -25.11 -8.49
CA ASP A 86 8.31 -23.83 -8.00
C ASP A 86 7.15 -22.85 -7.83
N PHE A 87 7.17 -22.15 -6.70
CA PHE A 87 6.23 -21.10 -6.35
C PHE A 87 7.00 -19.87 -5.88
N ASP A 88 6.38 -18.71 -5.97
CA ASP A 88 6.84 -17.49 -5.34
C ASP A 88 6.01 -17.26 -4.08
N LEU A 89 6.68 -17.01 -2.96
CA LEU A 89 6.07 -16.70 -1.67
C LEU A 89 6.27 -15.21 -1.39
N GLU A 90 5.17 -14.47 -1.37
CA GLU A 90 5.17 -13.04 -1.06
C GLU A 90 4.58 -12.82 0.34
N LEU A 91 5.29 -12.04 1.16
CA LEU A 91 4.82 -11.58 2.45
C LEU A 91 4.11 -10.23 2.29
N TYR A 92 2.86 -10.20 2.74
CA TYR A 92 2.06 -8.99 2.87
C TYR A 92 1.94 -8.65 4.36
N GLU A 93 2.73 -7.69 4.81
CA GLU A 93 2.58 -7.13 6.15
C GLU A 93 1.50 -6.05 6.13
N HIS A 94 0.50 -6.19 7.02
CA HIS A 94 -0.43 -5.10 7.31
C HIS A 94 0.01 -4.40 8.60
N SER A 95 -0.26 -3.10 8.70
CA SER A 95 -0.03 -2.23 9.87
C SER A 95 -0.53 -2.75 11.23
N LEU A 96 -1.29 -3.86 11.23
CA LEU A 96 -1.83 -4.53 12.42
C LEU A 96 -1.05 -5.81 12.81
N LYS A 97 0.18 -6.01 12.32
CA LYS A 97 1.03 -7.18 12.57
C LYS A 97 0.39 -8.52 12.20
N ARG A 98 -0.50 -8.53 11.21
CA ARG A 98 -1.02 -9.77 10.63
C ARG A 98 -0.29 -10.00 9.32
N GLU A 99 0.67 -10.90 9.39
CA GLU A 99 1.40 -11.41 8.24
C GLU A 99 0.43 -12.24 7.39
N LYS A 100 0.28 -11.87 6.12
CA LYS A 100 -0.44 -12.67 5.13
C LYS A 100 0.57 -13.16 4.11
N LEU A 101 0.47 -14.43 3.77
CA LEU A 101 1.33 -15.04 2.75
C LEU A 101 0.52 -15.26 1.48
N LEU A 102 1.09 -14.84 0.35
CA LEU A 102 0.60 -15.18 -0.97
C LEU A 102 1.56 -16.18 -1.61
N LEU A 103 1.06 -17.37 -1.92
CA LEU A 103 1.79 -18.36 -2.71
C LEU A 103 1.27 -18.29 -4.15
N SER A 104 2.14 -17.95 -5.09
CA SER A 104 1.79 -17.80 -6.51
C SER A 104 2.65 -18.69 -7.39
N LYS A 105 2.15 -19.04 -8.59
CA LYS A 105 2.88 -19.85 -9.57
C LYS A 105 2.76 -19.20 -10.94
N GLY A 106 3.88 -18.71 -11.46
CA GLY A 106 3.93 -17.92 -12.70
C GLY A 106 3.43 -16.49 -12.50
N ASP A 107 3.35 -15.73 -13.59
CA ASP A 107 2.93 -14.32 -13.51
C ASP A 107 1.41 -14.20 -13.35
N VAL A 108 0.98 -13.87 -12.13
CA VAL A 108 -0.44 -13.66 -11.79
C VAL A 108 -0.96 -12.29 -12.20
N ARG A 109 -0.11 -11.38 -12.69
CA ARG A 109 -0.51 -10.01 -13.08
C ARG A 109 -1.03 -9.93 -14.51
N ILE A 110 -0.70 -10.91 -15.35
CA ILE A 110 -1.10 -10.96 -16.75
C ILE A 110 -1.91 -12.23 -16.99
N PHE A 111 -3.24 -12.11 -17.05
CA PHE A 111 -4.11 -13.25 -17.27
C PHE A 111 -5.19 -12.98 -18.33
N LEU A 112 -5.27 -13.87 -19.31
CA LEU A 112 -6.33 -13.91 -20.32
C LEU A 112 -7.54 -14.75 -19.86
N LYS A 113 -7.40 -15.48 -18.75
CA LYS A 113 -8.39 -16.40 -18.18
C LYS A 113 -8.46 -16.21 -16.66
N PRO A 114 -9.61 -16.49 -16.01
CA PRO A 114 -9.73 -16.35 -14.57
C PRO A 114 -8.69 -17.20 -13.83
N LEU A 115 -8.08 -16.60 -12.80
CA LEU A 115 -7.07 -17.25 -11.97
C LEU A 115 -7.72 -18.26 -11.01
N LEU A 116 -7.02 -19.37 -10.76
CA LEU A 116 -7.37 -20.31 -9.70
C LEU A 116 -6.92 -19.71 -8.36
N VAL A 117 -7.87 -19.29 -7.53
CA VAL A 117 -7.59 -18.67 -6.22
C VAL A 117 -8.12 -19.56 -5.11
N ARG A 118 -7.30 -19.76 -4.07
CA ARG A 118 -7.71 -20.40 -2.81
C ARG A 118 -7.36 -19.48 -1.66
N LEU A 119 -8.36 -19.09 -0.87
CA LEU A 119 -8.16 -18.44 0.41
C LEU A 119 -8.03 -19.52 1.48
N HIS A 120 -6.90 -19.52 2.20
CA HIS A 120 -6.63 -20.48 3.26
C HIS A 120 -6.41 -19.73 4.58
N SER A 121 -7.19 -20.07 5.60
CA SER A 121 -6.98 -19.58 6.97
C SER A 121 -6.01 -20.51 7.67
N ASP A 122 -4.90 -19.95 8.18
CA ASP A 122 -3.92 -20.71 8.95
C ASP A 122 -4.59 -21.39 10.16
N CYS A 123 -4.40 -22.71 10.25
CA CYS A 123 -4.82 -23.53 11.37
C CYS A 123 -3.65 -24.41 11.80
N PHE A 124 -2.90 -23.97 12.81
CA PHE A 124 -1.70 -24.66 13.31
C PHE A 124 -1.92 -26.17 13.58
N THR A 125 -3.09 -26.54 14.12
CA THR A 125 -3.38 -27.94 14.47
C THR A 125 -3.53 -28.84 13.26
N ASP A 126 -4.08 -28.33 12.16
CA ASP A 126 -4.32 -29.09 10.93
C ASP A 126 -3.13 -28.97 9.97
N ASP A 127 -2.69 -27.73 9.71
CA ASP A 127 -1.68 -27.42 8.70
C ASP A 127 -0.25 -27.83 9.11
N VAL A 128 0.09 -27.70 10.40
CA VAL A 128 1.45 -27.98 10.91
C VAL A 128 1.53 -29.31 11.64
N SER A 129 0.58 -29.55 12.55
CA SER A 129 0.64 -30.72 13.44
C SER A 129 -0.08 -31.96 12.90
N GLY A 130 -1.04 -31.78 11.99
CA GLY A 130 -1.84 -32.88 11.44
C GLY A 130 -2.67 -33.63 12.47
N PHE A 131 -3.10 -32.97 13.56
CA PHE A 131 -3.98 -33.59 14.55
C PHE A 131 -5.34 -33.89 13.91
N LYS A 132 -5.76 -35.15 14.02
CA LYS A 132 -7.06 -35.66 13.59
C LYS A 132 -8.02 -35.78 14.76
#